data_AF-A0A7J2L4T0-F1
#
_entry.id   AF-A0A7J2L4T0-F1
#
_cell.length_a   1.000
_cell.length_b   1.000
_cell.length_c   1.000
_cell.angle_alpha   90.00
_cell.angle_beta   90.00
_cell.angle_gamma   90.00
#
_symmetry.space_group_name_H-M   'P 1'
#
loop_
_entity.id
_entity.type
_entity.pdbx_description
1 polymer ?
#
loop_
_entity_poly.entity_id
_entity_poly.type
_entity_poly.pdbx_seq_one_letter_code
_entity_poly.pdbx_strand_id
1 'polypeptide(L)'
;YIGWRIVNSPFGKALQAIRDNPLKAEAIGIPVRRYKWYAFIISTAYSGLAGALYAPLFGHVVPDLFHFSLAGEVLFATLLGGYTTFLGPIIGGIVFTVAKRYITAVTIYWPLVLGALLVAVTLFFPQGIVGTTYSLLRRRTGAKGGE
;
A
#
# COMPACT_ATOMS: atom_id res chain seq x y z
N TYR A 1 -4.47 -10.42 -10.82
CA TYR A 1 -3.70 -11.64 -11.15
C TYR A 1 -2.23 -11.36 -11.47
N ILE A 2 -1.92 -10.52 -12.47
CA ILE A 2 -0.53 -10.21 -12.89
C ILE A 2 0.31 -9.65 -11.72
N GLY A 3 -0.19 -8.65 -10.99
CA GLY A 3 0.52 -8.08 -9.82
C GLY A 3 0.83 -9.12 -8.74
N TRP A 4 -0.08 -10.06 -8.48
CA TRP A 4 0.14 -11.14 -7.51
C TRP A 4 1.24 -12.10 -7.96
N ARG A 5 1.33 -12.42 -9.26
CA ARG A 5 2.41 -13.25 -9.81
C ARG A 5 3.76 -12.54 -9.72
N ILE A 6 3.83 -11.23 -9.99
CA ILE A 6 5.06 -10.44 -9.89
C ILE A 6 5.59 -10.46 -8.44
N VAL A 7 4.72 -10.24 -7.46
CA VAL A 7 5.10 -10.22 -6.04
C VAL A 7 5.61 -11.57 -5.54
N ASN A 8 5.03 -12.69 -6.00
CA ASN A 8 5.44 -14.03 -5.58
C ASN A 8 6.62 -14.61 -6.40
N SER A 9 7.09 -13.89 -7.41
CA SER A 9 8.21 -14.33 -8.25
C SER A 9 9.57 -14.06 -7.60
N PRO A 10 10.69 -14.60 -8.16
CA PRO A 10 12.04 -14.27 -7.72
C PRO A 10 12.33 -12.77 -7.72
N PHE A 11 11.71 -12.01 -8.63
CA PHE A 11 11.83 -10.56 -8.68
C PHE A 11 11.28 -9.90 -7.41
N GLY A 12 10.11 -10.33 -6.93
CA GLY A 12 9.52 -9.83 -5.69
C GLY A 12 10.38 -10.15 -4.46
N LYS A 13 10.97 -11.35 -4.39
CA LYS A 13 11.91 -11.74 -3.33
C LYS A 13 13.20 -10.91 -3.36
N ALA A 14 13.74 -10.64 -4.55
CA ALA A 14 14.90 -9.76 -4.69
C ALA A 14 14.58 -8.33 -4.23
N LEU A 15 13.37 -7.82 -4.52
CA LEU A 15 12.92 -6.52 -4.03
C LEU A 15 12.76 -6.47 -2.51
N GLN A 16 12.31 -7.56 -1.89
CA GLN A 16 12.27 -7.67 -0.42
C GLN A 16 13.68 -7.65 0.18
N ALA A 17 14.63 -8.39 -0.41
CA ALA A 17 16.03 -8.36 0.03
C ALA A 17 16.65 -6.96 -0.08
N ILE A 18 16.35 -6.24 -1.17
CA ILE A 18 16.78 -4.84 -1.37
C ILE A 18 16.15 -3.91 -0.32
N ARG A 19 14.88 -4.13 0.05
CA ARG A 19 14.19 -3.35 1.08
C ARG A 19 14.82 -3.54 2.46
N ASP A 20 15.20 -4.77 2.79
CA ASP A 20 15.73 -5.10 4.12
C ASP A 20 17.17 -4.60 4.29
N ASN A 21 18.05 -4.83 3.29
CA ASN A 21 19.38 -4.23 3.28
C ASN A 21 19.94 -4.14 1.83
N PRO A 22 19.98 -2.94 1.22
CA PRO A 22 20.45 -2.78 -0.14
C PRO A 22 21.94 -3.12 -0.32
N LEU A 23 22.78 -2.80 0.68
CA LEU A 23 24.22 -3.10 0.62
C LEU A 23 24.47 -4.61 0.64
N LYS A 24 23.72 -5.36 1.46
CA LYS A 24 23.81 -6.82 1.51
C LYS A 24 23.29 -7.47 0.22
N ALA A 25 22.22 -6.93 -0.36
CA ALA A 25 21.69 -7.40 -1.63
C ALA A 25 22.69 -7.21 -2.78
N GLU A 26 23.40 -6.08 -2.79
CA GLU A 26 24.44 -5.79 -3.79
C GLU A 26 25.66 -6.74 -3.63
N ALA A 27 26.05 -7.05 -2.40
CA ALA A 27 27.15 -7.96 -2.10
C ALA A 27 26.91 -9.41 -2.59
N ILE A 28 25.65 -9.86 -2.66
CA ILE A 28 25.27 -11.18 -3.20
C ILE A 28 25.00 -11.15 -4.72
N GLY A 29 25.32 -10.04 -5.39
CA GLY A 29 25.23 -9.92 -6.85
C GLY A 29 23.87 -9.45 -7.38
N ILE A 30 22.96 -8.96 -6.53
CA ILE A 30 21.70 -8.37 -7.00
C ILE A 30 21.95 -6.93 -7.47
N PRO A 31 21.73 -6.59 -8.75
CA PRO A 31 21.93 -5.23 -9.25
C PRO A 31 20.81 -4.29 -8.75
N VAL A 32 20.96 -3.78 -7.53
CA VAL A 32 19.98 -2.94 -6.81
C VAL A 32 19.40 -1.84 -7.70
N ARG A 33 20.27 -1.13 -8.43
CA ARG A 33 19.86 -0.02 -9.32
C ARG A 33 18.87 -0.48 -10.39
N ARG A 34 19.14 -1.60 -11.07
CA ARG A 34 18.27 -2.12 -12.15
C ARG A 34 16.91 -2.56 -11.59
N TYR A 35 16.92 -3.25 -10.45
CA TYR A 35 15.68 -3.68 -9.79
C TYR A 35 14.81 -2.50 -9.36
N LYS A 36 15.41 -1.41 -8.84
CA LYS A 36 14.68 -0.17 -8.54
C LYS A 36 14.09 0.47 -9.79
N TRP A 37 14.81 0.51 -10.91
CA TRP A 37 14.28 1.01 -12.19
C TRP A 37 13.09 0.19 -12.69
N TYR A 38 13.16 -1.14 -12.65
CA TYR A 38 12.04 -1.99 -13.04
C TYR A 38 10.83 -1.80 -12.11
N ALA A 39 11.06 -1.72 -10.79
CA ALA A 39 9.98 -1.45 -9.83
C ALA A 39 9.32 -0.09 -10.08
N PHE A 40 10.11 0.92 -10.43
CA PHE A 40 9.59 2.25 -10.78
C PHE A 40 8.72 2.19 -12.03
N ILE A 41 9.19 1.58 -13.12
CA ILE A 41 8.43 1.44 -14.38
C ILE A 41 7.10 0.70 -14.16
N ILE A 42 7.12 -0.40 -13.40
CA ILE A 42 5.90 -1.17 -13.10
C ILE A 42 4.93 -0.30 -12.29
N SER A 43 5.43 0.43 -11.29
CA SER A 43 4.59 1.28 -10.43
C SER A 43 3.98 2.44 -11.22
N THR A 44 4.75 3.12 -12.06
CA THR A 44 4.24 4.23 -12.89
C THR A 44 3.25 3.75 -13.94
N ALA A 45 3.42 2.54 -14.49
CA ALA A 45 2.43 1.94 -15.39
C ALA A 45 1.07 1.75 -14.69
N TYR A 46 1.06 1.22 -13.46
CA TYR A 46 -0.17 1.08 -12.68
C TYR A 46 -0.77 2.44 -12.28
N SER A 47 0.05 3.41 -11.86
CA SER A 47 -0.41 4.75 -11.51
C SER A 47 -0.98 5.49 -12.72
N GLY A 48 -0.34 5.38 -13.89
CA GLY A 48 -0.82 5.96 -15.13
C GLY A 48 -2.15 5.34 -15.59
N LEU A 49 -2.29 4.03 -15.47
CA LEU A 49 -3.56 3.33 -15.75
C LEU A 49 -4.67 3.80 -14.80
N ALA A 50 -4.38 3.93 -13.50
CA ALA A 50 -5.34 4.42 -12.52
C ALA A 50 -5.79 5.87 -12.83
N GLY A 51 -4.85 6.74 -13.19
CA GLY A 51 -5.16 8.13 -13.60
C GLY A 51 -5.96 8.21 -14.90
N ALA A 52 -5.62 7.39 -15.90
CA ALA A 52 -6.36 7.31 -17.16
C ALA A 52 -7.80 6.84 -16.94
N LEU A 53 -8.03 5.93 -15.99
CA LEU A 53 -9.36 5.45 -15.62
C LEU A 53 -10.16 6.48 -14.81
N TYR A 54 -9.48 7.37 -14.09
CA TYR A 54 -10.11 8.39 -13.26
C TYR A 54 -10.94 9.38 -14.09
N ALA A 55 -10.40 9.90 -15.19
CA ALA A 55 -11.07 10.91 -16.02
C ALA A 55 -12.48 10.49 -16.52
N PRO A 56 -12.66 9.31 -17.15
CA PRO A 56 -13.99 8.87 -17.59
C PRO A 56 -14.92 8.48 -16.43
N LEU A 57 -14.39 8.05 -15.27
CA LEU A 57 -15.21 7.64 -14.13
C LEU A 57 -15.94 8.83 -13.48
N PHE A 58 -15.26 9.98 -13.36
CA PHE A 58 -15.82 11.17 -12.74
C PHE A 58 -16.46 12.13 -13.75
N GLY A 59 -16.15 12.00 -15.05
CA GLY A 59 -16.76 12.79 -16.13
C GLY A 59 -16.34 14.26 -16.18
N HIS A 60 -15.48 14.70 -15.26
CA HIS A 60 -14.90 16.04 -15.22
C HIS A 60 -13.53 15.97 -14.54
N VAL A 61 -12.62 16.85 -14.95
CA VAL A 61 -11.28 16.96 -14.39
C VAL A 61 -11.12 18.36 -13.83
N VAL A 62 -11.04 18.47 -12.50
CA VAL A 62 -10.77 19.73 -11.81
C VAL A 62 -9.27 19.77 -11.48
N PRO A 63 -8.53 20.85 -11.83
CA PRO A 63 -7.11 20.98 -11.52
C PRO A 63 -6.79 20.85 -10.02
N ASP A 64 -7.75 21.17 -9.18
CA ASP A 64 -7.65 21.13 -7.72
C ASP A 64 -7.47 19.71 -7.15
N LEU A 65 -7.64 18.67 -7.96
CA LEU A 65 -7.39 17.29 -7.53
C LEU A 65 -5.90 16.92 -7.60
N PHE A 66 -5.07 17.68 -8.32
CA PHE A 66 -3.66 17.37 -8.57
C PHE A 66 -2.69 18.00 -7.57
N HIS A 67 -3.14 18.19 -6.33
CA HIS A 67 -2.28 18.64 -5.24
C HIS A 67 -1.59 17.48 -4.55
N PHE A 68 -0.56 17.80 -3.76
CA PHE A 68 0.14 16.83 -2.91
C PHE A 68 -0.81 16.06 -1.96
N SER A 69 -1.96 16.65 -1.64
CA SER A 69 -3.02 16.02 -0.86
C SER A 69 -3.46 14.67 -1.43
N LEU A 70 -3.63 14.54 -2.75
CA LEU A 70 -4.05 13.29 -3.38
C LEU A 70 -2.99 12.19 -3.22
N ALA A 71 -1.71 12.53 -3.35
CA ALA A 71 -0.63 11.58 -3.10
C ALA A 71 -0.62 11.12 -1.64
N GLY A 72 -0.84 12.05 -0.70
CA GLY A 72 -0.98 11.75 0.73
C GLY A 72 -2.13 10.79 1.01
N GLU A 73 -3.30 11.00 0.41
CA GLU A 73 -4.47 10.12 0.57
C GLU A 73 -4.19 8.70 0.08
N VAL A 74 -3.55 8.55 -1.09
CA VAL A 74 -3.19 7.22 -1.62
C VAL A 74 -2.19 6.53 -0.68
N LEU A 75 -1.19 7.26 -0.17
CA LEU A 75 -0.25 6.72 0.81
C LEU A 75 -0.97 6.30 2.10
N PHE A 76 -1.89 7.11 2.61
CA PHE A 76 -2.65 6.79 3.83
C PHE A 76 -3.54 5.57 3.64
N ALA A 77 -4.25 5.47 2.52
CA ALA A 77 -5.02 4.30 2.14
C ALA A 77 -4.14 3.03 2.14
N THR A 78 -2.96 3.09 1.52
CA THR A 78 -2.07 1.92 1.46
C THR A 78 -1.46 1.55 2.81
N LEU A 79 -1.10 2.53 3.64
CA LEU A 79 -0.56 2.31 4.99
C LEU A 79 -1.62 1.72 5.93
N LEU A 80 -2.85 2.24 5.87
CA LEU A 80 -3.97 1.76 6.69
C LEU A 80 -4.28 0.29 6.42
N GLY A 81 -4.26 -0.11 5.15
CA GLY A 81 -4.44 -1.50 4.74
C GLY A 81 -3.26 -2.43 5.09
N GLY A 82 -2.05 -1.86 5.16
CA GLY A 82 -0.80 -2.55 5.45
C GLY A 82 0.03 -2.86 4.19
N TYR A 83 1.32 -2.59 4.24
CA TYR A 83 2.26 -2.75 3.12
C TYR A 83 2.89 -4.15 3.03
N THR A 84 2.65 -5.02 4.03
CA THR A 84 3.25 -6.37 4.10
C THR A 84 2.55 -7.39 3.23
N THR A 85 1.31 -7.13 2.83
CA THR A 85 0.45 -8.08 2.13
C THR A 85 -0.07 -7.45 0.84
N PHE A 86 -0.09 -8.23 -0.25
CA PHE A 86 -0.57 -7.74 -1.56
C PHE A 86 -2.02 -7.19 -1.53
N LEU A 87 -2.89 -7.81 -0.72
CA LEU A 87 -4.28 -7.38 -0.55
C LEU A 87 -4.44 -6.18 0.41
N GLY A 88 -3.40 -5.83 1.16
CA GLY A 88 -3.42 -4.73 2.13
C GLY A 88 -3.84 -3.41 1.50
N PRO A 89 -3.14 -2.91 0.46
CA PRO A 89 -3.49 -1.65 -0.20
C PRO A 89 -4.92 -1.62 -0.78
N ILE A 90 -5.43 -2.75 -1.27
CA ILE A 90 -6.79 -2.84 -1.84
C ILE A 90 -7.83 -2.64 -0.73
N ILE A 91 -7.70 -3.38 0.37
CA ILE A 91 -8.60 -3.27 1.52
C ILE A 91 -8.48 -1.89 2.17
N GLY A 92 -7.25 -1.40 2.33
CA GLY A 92 -6.96 -0.07 2.87
C GLY A 92 -7.59 1.05 2.05
N GLY A 93 -7.54 0.97 0.72
CA GLY A 93 -8.22 1.91 -0.18
C GLY A 93 -9.74 1.92 -0.02
N ILE A 94 -10.36 0.75 0.10
CA ILE A 94 -11.82 0.65 0.34
C ILE A 94 -12.17 1.28 1.69
N VAL A 95 -11.49 0.86 2.76
CA VAL A 95 -11.75 1.37 4.12
C VAL A 95 -11.51 2.87 4.20
N PHE A 96 -10.40 3.35 3.63
CA PHE A 96 -10.07 4.78 3.61
C PHE A 96 -11.11 5.60 2.84
N THR A 97 -11.56 5.12 1.67
CA THR A 97 -12.57 5.83 0.86
C THR A 97 -13.90 5.91 1.59
N VAL A 98 -14.33 4.82 2.22
CA VAL A 98 -15.56 4.79 3.01
C VAL A 98 -15.44 5.70 4.23
N ALA A 99 -14.33 5.61 4.98
CA ALA A 99 -14.09 6.47 6.14
C ALA A 99 -14.05 7.95 5.76
N LYS A 100 -13.33 8.31 4.70
CA LYS A 100 -13.28 9.68 4.17
C LYS A 100 -14.67 10.17 3.83
N ARG A 101 -15.49 9.37 3.13
CA ARG A 101 -16.86 9.75 2.77
C ARG A 101 -17.72 10.09 3.99
N TYR A 102 -17.62 9.33 5.07
CA TYR A 102 -18.36 9.63 6.32
C TYR A 102 -17.80 10.84 7.05
N ILE A 103 -16.47 10.96 7.15
CA ILE A 103 -15.81 12.06 7.87
C ILE A 103 -16.09 13.40 7.19
N THR A 104 -16.01 13.45 5.85
CA THR A 104 -16.31 14.66 5.07
C THR A 104 -17.78 15.08 5.19
N ALA A 105 -18.71 14.16 5.44
CA ALA A 105 -20.13 14.47 5.64
C ALA A 105 -20.41 15.16 6.98
N VAL A 106 -19.53 15.00 7.98
CA VAL A 106 -19.73 15.52 9.34
C VAL A 106 -18.84 16.72 9.65
N THR A 107 -17.63 16.79 9.06
CA THR A 107 -16.60 17.75 9.49
C THR A 107 -15.89 18.43 8.30
N ILE A 108 -15.73 19.76 8.38
CA ILE A 108 -14.98 20.57 7.40
C ILE A 108 -13.47 20.29 7.48
N TYR A 109 -12.95 20.07 8.69
CA TYR A 109 -11.54 19.71 8.96
C TYR A 109 -11.25 18.21 8.77
N TRP A 110 -11.83 17.58 7.75
CA TRP A 110 -11.65 16.16 7.45
C TRP A 110 -10.17 15.70 7.33
N PRO A 111 -9.18 16.50 6.85
CA PRO A 111 -7.79 16.05 6.76
C PRO A 111 -7.17 15.84 8.14
N LEU A 112 -7.55 16.66 9.13
CA LEU A 112 -7.05 16.55 10.50
C LEU A 112 -7.54 15.25 11.15
N VAL A 113 -8.82 14.95 11.00
CA VAL A 113 -9.45 13.73 11.54
C VAL A 113 -8.86 12.48 10.88
N LEU A 114 -8.65 12.49 9.56
CA LEU A 114 -8.00 11.37 8.86
C LEU A 114 -6.54 11.19 9.28
N GLY A 115 -5.79 12.27 9.47
CA GLY A 115 -4.42 12.21 9.97
C GLY A 115 -4.34 11.62 11.38
N ALA A 116 -5.23 12.05 12.28
CA ALA A 116 -5.35 11.48 13.61
C ALA A 116 -5.74 9.99 13.59
N LEU A 117 -6.69 9.61 12.72
CA LEU A 117 -7.08 8.22 12.51
C LEU A 117 -5.89 7.38 12.02
N LEU A 118 -5.12 7.90 11.07
CA LEU A 118 -3.93 7.22 10.56
C LEU A 118 -2.91 6.97 11.68
N VAL A 119 -2.60 7.99 12.48
CA VAL A 119 -1.68 7.85 13.63
C VAL A 119 -2.20 6.82 14.62
N ALA A 120 -3.49 6.85 14.95
CA ALA A 120 -4.08 5.84 15.82
C ALA A 120 -3.92 4.43 15.23
N VAL A 121 -4.26 4.23 13.95
CA VAL A 121 -4.15 2.93 13.29
C VAL A 121 -2.69 2.47 13.22
N THR A 122 -1.73 3.33 12.89
CA THR A 122 -0.32 2.93 12.82
C THR A 122 0.29 2.62 14.19
N LEU A 123 -0.16 3.29 15.26
CA LEU A 123 0.26 3.00 16.63
C LEU A 123 -0.32 1.68 17.16
N PHE A 124 -1.61 1.42 16.93
CA PHE A 124 -2.26 0.21 17.42
C PHE A 124 -2.05 -1.01 16.50
N PHE A 125 -1.86 -0.78 15.20
CA PHE A 125 -1.70 -1.80 14.16
C PHE A 125 -0.49 -1.50 13.27
N PRO A 126 0.77 -1.69 13.74
CA PRO A 126 1.98 -1.31 13.02
C PRO A 126 2.20 -2.07 11.70
N GLN A 127 1.51 -3.19 11.48
CA GLN A 127 1.53 -3.95 10.22
C GLN A 127 0.32 -3.64 9.31
N GLY A 128 -0.56 -2.71 9.72
CA GLY A 128 -1.86 -2.45 9.09
C GLY A 128 -2.93 -3.50 9.42
N ILE A 129 -4.16 -3.25 8.97
CA ILE A 129 -5.34 -4.09 9.27
C ILE A 129 -5.13 -5.54 8.77
N VAL A 130 -4.64 -5.68 7.55
CA VAL A 130 -4.47 -7.00 6.91
C VAL A 130 -3.23 -7.72 7.44
N GLY A 131 -2.13 -7.00 7.68
CA GLY A 131 -0.91 -7.57 8.24
C GLY A 131 -1.12 -8.13 9.65
N THR A 132 -1.88 -7.44 10.49
CA THR A 132 -2.21 -7.89 11.85
C THR A 132 -3.12 -9.12 11.84
N THR A 133 -4.10 -9.17 10.93
CA THR A 133 -4.99 -10.33 10.79
C THR A 133 -4.21 -11.57 10.32
N TYR A 134 -3.26 -11.40 9.40
CA TYR A 134 -2.43 -12.49 8.88
C TYR A 134 -1.42 -13.01 9.91
N SER A 135 -0.81 -12.12 10.72
CA SER A 135 0.12 -12.52 11.78
C SER A 135 -0.58 -13.27 12.93
N LEU A 136 -1.83 -12.90 13.25
CA LEU A 136 -2.68 -13.63 14.21
C LEU A 136 -3.11 -15.00 13.68
N LEU A 137 -3.49 -15.11 12.40
CA LEU A 137 -3.83 -16.40 11.80
C LEU A 137 -2.62 -17.35 11.76
N ARG A 138 -1.44 -16.85 11.36
CA ARG A 138 -0.22 -17.66 11.25
C ARG A 138 0.29 -18.15 12.61
N ARG A 139 0.05 -17.38 13.69
CA ARG A 139 0.30 -17.82 15.08
C ARG A 139 -0.59 -18.99 15.51
N ARG A 140 -1.82 -19.11 14.99
CA ARG A 140 -2.70 -20.25 15.28
C ARG A 140 -2.36 -21.50 14.47
N THR A 141 -1.90 -21.36 13.22
CA THR A 141 -1.53 -22.51 12.38
C THR A 141 -0.15 -23.08 12.70
N GLY A 142 0.77 -22.26 13.23
CA GLY A 142 2.09 -22.73 13.73
C GLY A 142 2.03 -23.54 15.02
N ALA A 143 0.91 -23.52 15.74
CA ALA A 143 0.70 -24.32 16.95
C ALA A 143 0.14 -25.73 16.66
N LYS A 144 -0.09 -26.10 15.39
CA LYS A 144 -0.68 -27.38 14.98
C LYS A 144 0.26 -28.30 14.18
N GLY A 145 1.54 -27.97 14.09
CA GLY A 145 2.56 -28.74 13.34
C GLY A 145 3.76 -29.18 14.17
N GLY A 146 3.59 -29.28 15.49
CA GLY A 146 4.60 -29.76 16.42
C GLY A 146 4.01 -30.78 17.39
N GLU A 147 3.61 -31.92 16.83
CA GLU A 147 3.56 -33.22 17.51
C GLU A 147 4.28 -34.24 16.61
#